data_AF-A0A848XZT4-F1
#
_entry.id   AF-A0A848XZT4-F1
#
_cell.length_a   1.000
_cell.length_b   1.000
_cell.length_c   1.000
_cell.angle_alpha   90.00
_cell.angle_beta   90.00
_cell.angle_gamma   90.00
#
_symmetry.space_group_name_H-M   'P 1'
#
loop_
_entity.id
_entity.type
_entity.pdbx_description
1 polymer ?
#
loop_
_entity_poly.entity_id
_entity_poly.type
_entity_poly.pdbx_seq_one_letter_code
_entity_poly.pdbx_strand_id
1 'polypeptide(L)'
;MSPHAVRTLVAAQLKLELRHPKTGRTSASRAMLTVIAYGFSGLVLALSLGTSSPEHVLFVAGSFGLVLAAFGIAGSYDELMGRPKDNAWLTTLPASEGAQYSARLIGIGLYIGLVAVSVVAPIGARLALAHGVEAGLTVSGLVALSILWTAALTTAFLWTLTLVLPYRALKPVLSATRTLLIAVLVFGYQWIGSQEGGVQAPWWPAAWIADGFAGRPTLGLALLLGSMGVMLGAFAVYFPHRYFRLLSRLADGARSDESRARARRVLSLPERMLVRRPTTRAAYGFALSAFRDDRLVRGRLWPAALLPLGLALFAWWVGGLGDLFYYGAENVLAFPETRLHLSLLVLLLFCGQTLVQTLQFSDHAEAAWLFDTLPDARPRLLQLGAQQALVYRVLLPLHGAIALVLTMWMPILHAVVQASFWFAVVALFTRLYALMQRRPPFARQADRFSAGERFLPLVVSIPAAVGVLVLQTLTFASPALATQATLGLLLMGAGIARLVKQTRTRSVPVQPLGLEPVPAPATF
;
A
#
# COMPACT_ATOMS: atom_id res chain seq x y z
N MET A 1 11.59 35.04 -7.76
CA MET A 1 10.73 34.06 -8.45
C MET A 1 9.38 34.70 -8.73
N SER A 2 8.82 34.55 -9.93
CA SER A 2 7.46 35.05 -10.21
C SER A 2 6.43 34.19 -9.45
N PRO A 3 5.69 34.75 -8.47
CA PRO A 3 4.65 34.00 -7.75
C PRO A 3 3.54 33.51 -8.68
N HIS A 4 3.32 34.20 -9.81
CA HIS A 4 2.35 33.82 -10.83
C HIS A 4 2.74 32.50 -11.53
N ALA A 5 4.03 32.31 -11.84
CA ALA A 5 4.52 31.07 -12.45
C ALA A 5 4.34 29.87 -11.51
N VAL A 6 4.62 30.04 -10.21
CA VAL A 6 4.42 28.98 -9.21
C VAL A 6 2.94 28.62 -9.10
N ARG A 7 2.05 29.62 -8.98
CA ARG A 7 0.60 29.39 -8.86
C ARG A 7 0.02 28.65 -10.07
N THR A 8 0.41 29.06 -11.28
CA THR A 8 -0.05 28.42 -12.53
C THR A 8 0.45 26.98 -12.64
N LEU A 9 1.71 26.71 -12.28
CA LEU A 9 2.25 25.34 -12.24
C LEU A 9 1.54 24.47 -11.20
N VAL A 10 1.31 24.98 -9.98
CA VAL A 10 0.57 24.25 -8.93
C VAL A 10 -0.84 23.93 -9.41
N ALA A 11 -1.55 24.90 -9.98
CA ALA A 11 -2.90 24.70 -10.49
C ALA A 11 -2.92 23.66 -11.63
N ALA A 12 -1.96 23.71 -12.55
CA ALA A 12 -1.82 22.73 -13.63
C ALA A 12 -1.54 21.31 -13.10
N GLN A 13 -0.64 21.18 -12.12
CA GLN A 13 -0.33 19.90 -11.47
C GLN A 13 -1.57 19.34 -10.76
N LEU A 14 -2.23 20.13 -9.90
CA LEU A 14 -3.44 19.70 -9.20
C LEU A 14 -4.56 19.31 -10.19
N LYS A 15 -4.74 20.07 -11.27
CA LYS A 15 -5.72 19.76 -12.31
C LYS A 15 -5.43 18.43 -13.00
N LEU A 16 -4.15 18.15 -13.30
CA LEU A 16 -3.70 16.89 -13.89
C LEU A 16 -3.99 15.71 -12.96
N GLU A 17 -3.70 15.86 -11.68
CA GLU A 17 -3.84 14.78 -10.70
C GLU A 17 -5.29 14.51 -10.31
N LEU A 18 -6.10 15.56 -10.23
CA LEU A 18 -7.54 15.43 -9.98
C LEU A 18 -8.32 15.03 -11.23
N ARG A 19 -7.66 14.93 -12.39
CA ARG A 19 -8.29 14.52 -13.65
C ARG A 19 -8.75 13.06 -13.56
N HIS A 20 -9.97 12.79 -13.99
CA HIS A 20 -10.44 11.42 -14.11
C HIS A 20 -9.90 10.80 -15.41
N PRO A 21 -9.30 9.59 -15.37
CA PRO A 21 -8.57 9.03 -16.51
C PRO A 21 -9.45 8.73 -17.72
N LYS A 22 -10.75 8.45 -17.54
CA LYS A 22 -11.66 8.14 -18.66
C LYS A 22 -12.34 9.37 -19.28
N THR A 23 -12.71 10.33 -18.44
CA THR A 23 -13.56 11.46 -18.87
C THR A 23 -12.75 12.72 -19.08
N GLY A 24 -11.51 12.76 -18.60
CA GLY A 24 -10.64 13.92 -18.67
C GLY A 24 -11.13 15.11 -17.84
N ARG A 25 -12.24 15.00 -17.10
CA ARG A 25 -12.78 16.06 -16.24
C ARG A 25 -12.09 16.05 -14.88
N THR A 26 -11.93 17.23 -14.28
CA THR A 26 -11.50 17.35 -12.88
C THR A 26 -12.56 16.76 -11.97
N SER A 27 -12.15 15.94 -11.03
CA SER A 27 -13.05 15.13 -10.20
C SER A 27 -12.77 15.44 -8.74
N ALA A 28 -13.48 16.43 -8.19
CA ALA A 28 -13.44 16.76 -6.76
C ALA A 28 -13.74 15.52 -5.89
N SER A 29 -14.51 14.58 -6.43
CA SER A 29 -14.79 13.28 -5.80
C SER A 29 -13.54 12.47 -5.44
N ARG A 30 -12.39 12.66 -6.10
CA ARG A 30 -11.15 11.92 -5.79
C ARG A 30 -10.48 12.45 -4.53
N ALA A 31 -10.42 13.77 -4.40
CA ALA A 31 -9.97 14.43 -3.18
C ALA A 31 -10.94 14.09 -2.03
N MET A 32 -12.25 14.18 -2.27
CA MET A 32 -13.26 13.83 -1.28
C MET A 32 -13.18 12.36 -0.85
N LEU A 33 -12.96 11.43 -1.78
CA LEU A 33 -12.75 10.02 -1.47
C LEU A 33 -11.48 9.80 -0.65
N THR A 34 -10.43 10.59 -0.90
CA THR A 34 -9.21 10.58 -0.08
C THR A 34 -9.50 11.08 1.33
N VAL A 35 -10.28 12.16 1.47
CA VAL A 35 -10.72 12.67 2.77
C VAL A 35 -11.56 11.64 3.53
N ILE A 36 -12.53 11.01 2.87
CA ILE A 36 -13.38 9.97 3.48
C ILE A 36 -12.53 8.78 3.92
N ALA A 37 -11.60 8.32 3.09
CA ALA A 37 -10.78 7.16 3.37
C ALA A 37 -9.86 7.36 4.58
N TYR A 38 -9.13 8.47 4.63
CA TYR A 38 -8.26 8.80 5.76
C TYR A 38 -9.07 9.24 6.99
N GLY A 39 -10.20 9.93 6.80
CA GLY A 39 -11.13 10.30 7.86
C GLY A 39 -11.78 9.09 8.53
N PHE A 40 -12.07 8.03 7.78
CA PHE A 40 -12.51 6.77 8.38
C PHE A 40 -11.47 6.18 9.32
N SER A 41 -10.18 6.26 8.96
CA SER A 41 -9.09 5.80 9.84
C SER A 41 -9.01 6.64 11.11
N GLY A 42 -9.10 7.96 10.97
CA GLY A 42 -9.18 8.90 12.09
C GLY A 42 -10.38 8.62 13.00
N LEU A 43 -11.54 8.29 12.42
CA LEU A 43 -12.75 7.95 13.14
C LEU A 43 -12.59 6.63 13.93
N VAL A 44 -12.09 5.57 13.30
CA VAL A 44 -11.83 4.29 13.98
C VAL A 44 -10.89 4.50 15.16
N LEU A 45 -9.83 5.28 14.96
CA LEU A 45 -8.89 5.62 16.03
C LEU A 45 -9.56 6.44 17.15
N ALA A 46 -10.32 7.48 16.79
CA ALA A 46 -11.05 8.31 17.74
C ALA A 46 -12.03 7.49 18.59
N LEU A 47 -12.72 6.52 18.00
CA LEU A 47 -13.62 5.61 18.70
C LEU A 47 -12.85 4.66 19.62
N SER A 48 -11.72 4.11 19.16
CA SER A 48 -10.89 3.19 19.96
C SER A 48 -10.27 3.83 21.20
N LEU A 49 -10.03 5.14 21.18
CA LEU A 49 -9.42 5.87 22.29
C LEU A 49 -10.39 6.19 23.44
N GLY A 50 -11.70 6.04 23.23
CA GLY A 50 -12.70 6.22 24.29
C GLY A 50 -12.61 7.59 24.98
N THR A 51 -12.51 7.58 26.31
CA THR A 51 -12.35 8.77 27.18
C THR A 51 -10.92 8.91 27.72
N SER A 52 -9.93 8.41 26.98
CA SER A 52 -8.52 8.52 27.36
C SER A 52 -8.08 9.98 27.52
N SER A 53 -7.10 10.23 28.38
CA SER A 53 -6.56 11.58 28.62
C SER A 53 -6.00 12.21 27.33
N PRO A 54 -6.00 13.54 27.20
CA PRO A 54 -5.44 14.23 26.03
C PRO A 54 -4.00 13.85 25.71
N GLU A 55 -3.15 13.64 26.72
CA GLU A 55 -1.75 13.19 26.56
C GLU A 55 -1.69 11.80 25.92
N HIS A 56 -2.51 10.85 26.39
CA HIS A 56 -2.55 9.51 25.82
C HIS A 56 -3.09 9.52 24.39
N VAL A 57 -4.14 10.31 24.12
CA VAL A 57 -4.68 10.50 22.77
C VAL A 57 -3.61 11.07 21.84
N LEU A 58 -2.87 12.10 22.28
CA LEU A 58 -1.78 12.71 21.52
C LEU A 58 -0.67 11.70 21.22
N PHE A 59 -0.27 10.88 22.19
CA PHE A 59 0.73 9.85 22.01
C PHE A 59 0.30 8.79 21.00
N VAL A 60 -0.89 8.19 21.15
CA VAL A 60 -1.38 7.13 20.27
C VAL A 60 -1.68 7.67 18.88
N ALA A 61 -2.40 8.79 18.77
CA ALA A 61 -2.73 9.42 17.50
C ALA A 61 -1.52 10.00 16.79
N GLY A 62 -0.59 10.58 17.54
CA GLY A 62 0.71 11.00 17.03
C GLY A 62 1.45 9.82 16.42
N SER A 63 1.57 8.71 17.15
CA SER A 63 2.26 7.50 16.68
C SER A 63 1.63 6.89 15.43
N PHE A 64 0.31 6.78 15.42
CA PHE A 64 -0.45 6.36 14.23
C PHE A 64 -0.20 7.30 13.05
N GLY A 65 -0.20 8.61 13.31
CA GLY A 65 0.12 9.66 12.34
C GLY A 65 1.53 9.52 11.74
N LEU A 66 2.55 9.23 12.56
CA LEU A 66 3.92 8.99 12.10
C LEU A 66 3.96 7.82 11.11
N VAL A 67 3.38 6.67 11.49
CA VAL A 67 3.35 5.46 10.66
C VAL A 67 2.61 5.72 9.36
N LEU A 68 1.45 6.36 9.43
CA LEU A 68 0.63 6.68 8.26
C LEU A 68 1.35 7.65 7.30
N ALA A 69 1.99 8.68 7.83
CA ALA A 69 2.75 9.65 7.05
C ALA A 69 3.91 8.97 6.30
N ALA A 70 4.69 8.15 7.01
CA ALA A 70 5.80 7.44 6.40
C ALA A 70 5.33 6.41 5.36
N PHE A 71 4.26 5.66 5.63
CA PHE A 71 3.67 4.74 4.67
C PHE A 71 3.15 5.47 3.43
N GLY A 72 2.48 6.61 3.62
CA GLY A 72 1.99 7.48 2.56
C GLY A 72 3.13 7.97 1.66
N ILE A 73 4.18 8.57 2.24
CA ILE A 73 5.31 9.11 1.48
C ILE A 73 6.16 8.01 0.86
N ALA A 74 6.59 7.01 1.62
CA ALA A 74 7.43 5.94 1.09
C ALA A 74 6.69 5.15 -0.01
N GLY A 75 5.42 4.79 0.24
CA GLY A 75 4.59 4.04 -0.70
C GLY A 75 4.22 4.80 -1.97
N SER A 76 4.18 6.13 -1.92
CA SER A 76 3.89 6.99 -3.08
C SER A 76 5.10 7.78 -3.58
N TYR A 77 6.32 7.49 -3.10
CA TYR A 77 7.51 8.29 -3.40
C TYR A 77 7.71 8.55 -4.91
N ASP A 78 7.60 7.50 -5.73
CA ASP A 78 7.76 7.62 -7.18
C ASP A 78 6.64 8.50 -7.81
N GLU A 79 5.43 8.46 -7.25
CA GLU A 79 4.30 9.32 -7.65
C GLU A 79 4.49 10.76 -7.15
N LEU A 80 5.12 10.96 -5.99
CA LEU A 80 5.44 12.24 -5.36
C LEU A 80 6.67 12.93 -5.97
N MET A 81 7.56 12.20 -6.64
CA MET A 81 8.66 12.80 -7.43
C MET A 81 8.32 13.08 -8.88
N GLY A 82 7.16 12.60 -9.32
CA GLY A 82 6.68 12.79 -10.67
C GLY A 82 7.30 11.72 -11.54
N ARG A 83 6.53 11.23 -12.51
CA ARG A 83 7.06 10.24 -13.43
C ARG A 83 8.10 10.92 -14.31
N PRO A 84 9.21 10.26 -14.65
CA PRO A 84 10.18 10.82 -15.59
C PRO A 84 9.53 11.32 -16.90
N LYS A 85 8.51 10.60 -17.40
CA LYS A 85 7.70 11.01 -18.55
C LYS A 85 6.93 12.31 -18.30
N ASP A 86 6.27 12.43 -17.15
CA ASP A 86 5.53 13.64 -16.78
C ASP A 86 6.48 14.81 -16.49
N ASN A 87 7.69 14.53 -16.03
CA ASN A 87 8.66 15.58 -15.80
C ASN A 87 9.27 16.10 -17.11
N ALA A 88 9.28 15.30 -18.19
CA ALA A 88 9.78 15.73 -19.49
C ALA A 88 8.92 16.86 -20.11
N TRP A 89 7.59 16.86 -19.93
CA TRP A 89 6.77 17.98 -20.39
C TRP A 89 6.94 19.22 -19.50
N LEU A 90 7.21 19.05 -18.19
CA LEU A 90 7.51 20.18 -17.32
C LEU A 90 8.79 20.91 -17.75
N THR A 91 9.76 20.19 -18.34
CA THR A 91 10.97 20.81 -18.89
C THR A 91 10.74 21.63 -20.16
N THR A 92 9.60 21.48 -20.86
CA THR A 92 9.30 22.29 -22.05
C THR A 92 8.58 23.60 -21.70
N LEU A 93 8.08 23.75 -20.47
CA LEU A 93 7.49 25.00 -20.02
C LEU A 93 8.59 26.04 -19.71
N PRO A 94 8.37 27.33 -20.04
CA PRO A 94 9.30 28.42 -19.74
C PRO A 94 9.25 28.80 -18.24
N ALA A 95 9.57 27.86 -17.36
CA ALA A 95 9.58 28.04 -15.92
C ALA A 95 10.97 27.76 -15.35
N SER A 96 11.47 28.69 -14.53
CA SER A 96 12.73 28.52 -13.81
C SER A 96 12.71 27.25 -12.94
N GLU A 97 13.89 26.65 -12.71
CA GLU A 97 14.00 25.43 -11.92
C GLU A 97 13.37 25.53 -10.53
N GLY A 98 13.62 26.67 -9.85
CA GLY A 98 13.03 26.97 -8.55
C GLY A 98 11.50 26.98 -8.59
N ALA A 99 10.87 27.46 -9.67
CA ALA A 99 9.42 27.50 -9.78
C ALA A 99 8.80 26.10 -9.89
N GLN A 100 9.46 25.20 -10.62
CA GLN A 100 9.04 23.80 -10.71
C GLN A 100 9.21 23.08 -9.38
N TYR A 101 10.33 23.33 -8.68
CA TYR A 101 10.59 22.82 -7.35
C TYR A 101 9.51 23.28 -6.35
N SER A 102 9.26 24.59 -6.26
CA SER A 102 8.25 25.14 -5.33
C SER A 102 6.85 24.63 -5.66
N ALA A 103 6.49 24.56 -6.95
CA ALA A 103 5.20 24.01 -7.33
C ALA A 103 5.05 22.54 -6.88
N ARG A 104 6.13 21.76 -7.02
CA ARG A 104 6.14 20.36 -6.60
C ARG A 104 6.02 20.22 -5.08
N LEU A 105 6.79 21.01 -4.33
CA LEU A 105 6.77 21.01 -2.88
C LEU A 105 5.40 21.42 -2.33
N ILE A 106 4.75 22.43 -2.93
CA ILE A 106 3.39 22.84 -2.58
C ILE A 106 2.40 21.71 -2.89
N GLY A 107 2.49 21.04 -4.04
CA GLY A 107 1.62 19.91 -4.38
C GLY A 107 1.75 18.75 -3.40
N ILE A 108 2.98 18.40 -3.00
CA ILE A 108 3.25 17.40 -1.95
C ILE A 108 2.67 17.86 -0.61
N GLY A 109 2.89 19.11 -0.22
CA GLY A 109 2.38 19.70 1.01
C GLY A 109 0.85 19.71 1.08
N LEU A 110 0.17 20.07 0.00
CA LEU A 110 -1.29 20.03 -0.10
C LEU A 110 -1.84 18.62 0.05
N TYR A 111 -1.20 17.63 -0.59
CA TYR A 111 -1.59 16.23 -0.44
C TYR A 111 -1.43 15.75 1.01
N ILE A 112 -0.28 15.99 1.63
CA ILE A 112 -0.03 15.57 3.03
C ILE A 112 -0.95 16.33 3.98
N GLY A 113 -1.15 17.63 3.78
CA GLY A 113 -2.06 18.45 4.57
C GLY A 113 -3.50 17.93 4.50
N LEU A 114 -3.96 17.52 3.31
CA LEU A 114 -5.26 16.88 3.16
C LEU A 114 -5.34 15.58 3.97
N VAL A 115 -4.31 14.73 3.90
CA VAL A 115 -4.25 13.49 4.69
C VAL A 115 -4.28 13.79 6.20
N ALA A 116 -3.44 14.73 6.66
CA ALA A 116 -3.34 15.12 8.06
C ALA A 116 -4.67 15.63 8.60
N VAL A 117 -5.30 16.60 7.92
CA VAL A 117 -6.60 17.16 8.31
C VAL A 117 -7.67 16.07 8.34
N SER A 118 -7.69 15.18 7.35
CA SER A 118 -8.69 14.10 7.28
C SER A 118 -8.61 13.17 8.47
N VAL A 119 -7.40 12.73 8.86
CA VAL A 119 -7.20 11.83 10.01
C VAL A 119 -7.49 12.54 11.33
N VAL A 120 -7.07 13.79 11.45
CA VAL A 120 -7.10 14.52 12.71
C VAL A 120 -8.49 15.06 13.03
N ALA A 121 -9.29 15.44 12.03
CA ALA A 121 -10.60 16.06 12.27
C ALA A 121 -11.55 15.20 13.14
N PRO A 122 -11.73 13.88 12.91
CA PRO A 122 -12.54 13.03 13.79
C PRO A 122 -11.97 12.90 15.21
N ILE A 123 -10.64 12.86 15.35
CA ILE A 123 -9.94 12.76 16.64
C ILE A 123 -10.18 14.03 17.45
N GLY A 124 -9.98 15.19 16.81
CA GLY A 124 -10.25 16.51 17.39
C GLY A 124 -11.69 16.70 17.80
N ALA A 125 -12.64 16.33 16.95
CA ALA A 125 -14.06 16.40 17.27
C ALA A 125 -14.41 15.55 18.49
N ARG A 126 -13.93 14.30 18.53
CA ARG A 126 -14.16 13.40 19.66
C ARG A 126 -13.57 13.93 20.97
N LEU A 127 -12.36 14.49 20.91
CA LEU A 127 -11.67 15.05 22.06
C LEU A 127 -12.32 16.36 22.53
N ALA A 128 -12.77 17.21 21.59
CA ALA A 128 -13.53 18.41 21.89
C ALA A 128 -14.81 18.11 22.68
N LEU A 129 -15.50 17.02 22.32
CA LEU A 129 -16.69 16.55 23.03
C LEU A 129 -16.39 15.98 24.43
N ALA A 130 -15.22 15.37 24.65
CA ALA A 130 -14.86 14.78 25.95
C ALA A 130 -14.16 15.75 26.93
N HIS A 131 -13.31 16.63 26.41
CA HIS A 131 -12.38 17.44 27.22
C HIS A 131 -12.41 18.94 26.88
N GLY A 132 -13.32 19.37 25.99
CA GLY A 132 -13.47 20.77 25.58
C GLY A 132 -12.74 21.13 24.28
N VAL A 133 -13.25 22.15 23.60
CA VAL A 133 -12.82 22.58 22.25
C VAL A 133 -11.33 22.91 22.19
N GLU A 134 -10.78 23.54 23.23
CA GLU A 134 -9.35 23.88 23.32
C GLU A 134 -8.47 22.63 23.28
N ALA A 135 -8.77 21.62 24.09
CA ALA A 135 -8.03 20.35 24.07
C ALA A 135 -8.14 19.67 22.69
N GLY A 136 -9.34 19.67 22.11
CA GLY A 136 -9.60 19.16 20.76
C GLY A 136 -8.74 19.82 19.69
N LEU A 137 -8.67 21.14 19.66
CA LEU A 137 -7.88 21.91 18.70
C LEU A 137 -6.37 21.74 18.92
N THR A 138 -5.91 21.81 20.17
CA THR A 138 -4.48 21.71 20.51
C THR A 138 -3.91 20.34 20.17
N VAL A 139 -4.54 19.26 20.62
CA VAL A 139 -4.09 17.89 20.30
C VAL A 139 -4.16 17.65 18.79
N SER A 140 -5.22 18.12 18.13
CA SER A 140 -5.33 18.01 16.68
C SER A 140 -4.18 18.71 15.95
N GLY A 141 -3.88 19.96 16.32
CA GLY A 141 -2.77 20.71 15.75
C GLY A 141 -1.43 19.98 15.91
N LEU A 142 -1.17 19.42 17.09
CA LEU A 142 0.05 18.67 17.36
C LEU A 142 0.16 17.35 16.60
N VAL A 143 -0.94 16.59 16.46
CA VAL A 143 -0.96 15.38 15.63
C VAL A 143 -0.82 15.73 14.15
N ALA A 144 -1.44 16.80 13.66
CA ALA A 144 -1.25 17.25 12.28
C ALA A 144 0.21 17.66 12.02
N LEU A 145 0.83 18.35 12.98
CA LEU A 145 2.24 18.73 12.92
C LEU A 145 3.15 17.50 12.91
N SER A 146 2.84 16.45 13.69
CA SER A 146 3.62 15.20 13.71
C SER A 146 3.58 14.48 12.36
N ILE A 147 2.42 14.45 11.71
CA ILE A 147 2.22 13.91 10.36
C ILE A 147 3.06 14.70 9.33
N LEU A 148 2.98 16.03 9.37
CA LEU A 148 3.73 16.91 8.46
C LEU A 148 5.24 16.78 8.66
N TRP A 149 5.70 16.77 9.91
CA TRP A 149 7.10 16.59 10.26
C TRP A 149 7.64 15.26 9.73
N THR A 150 6.93 14.16 10.00
CA THR A 150 7.36 12.82 9.54
C THR A 150 7.40 12.71 8.03
N ALA A 151 6.40 13.29 7.36
CA ALA A 151 6.34 13.28 5.91
C ALA A 151 7.50 14.08 5.30
N ALA A 152 7.82 15.24 5.88
CA ALA A 152 8.94 16.06 5.43
C ALA A 152 10.29 15.40 5.74
N LEU A 153 10.46 14.76 6.91
CA LEU A 153 11.67 13.99 7.27
C LEU A 153 11.88 12.83 6.29
N THR A 154 10.84 12.04 6.04
CA THR A 154 10.87 10.90 5.12
C THR A 154 11.21 11.37 3.70
N THR A 155 10.62 12.48 3.25
CA THR A 155 10.89 13.06 1.94
C THR A 155 12.35 13.51 1.84
N ALA A 156 12.84 14.28 2.82
CA ALA A 156 14.22 14.75 2.86
C ALA A 156 15.23 13.59 2.85
N PHE A 157 14.96 12.54 3.62
CA PHE A 157 15.79 11.34 3.66
C PHE A 157 15.85 10.63 2.30
N LEU A 158 14.70 10.35 1.68
CA LEU A 158 14.65 9.68 0.38
C LEU A 158 15.26 10.55 -0.75
N TRP A 159 15.10 11.87 -0.70
CA TRP A 159 15.74 12.79 -1.64
C TRP A 159 17.26 12.79 -1.50
N THR A 160 17.75 12.81 -0.26
CA THR A 160 19.18 12.74 0.04
C THR A 160 19.77 11.44 -0.49
N LEU A 161 19.12 10.30 -0.24
CA LEU A 161 19.55 9.03 -0.82
C LEU A 161 19.57 9.06 -2.35
N THR A 162 18.58 9.70 -2.98
CA THR A 162 18.54 9.84 -4.43
C THR A 162 19.71 10.67 -4.99
N LEU A 163 20.13 11.69 -4.23
CA LEU A 163 21.24 12.57 -4.58
C LEU A 163 22.62 11.98 -4.26
N VAL A 164 22.73 11.04 -3.34
CA VAL A 164 24.01 10.45 -2.93
C VAL A 164 24.29 9.14 -3.66
N LEU A 165 23.28 8.30 -3.87
CA LEU A 165 23.48 6.95 -4.41
C LEU A 165 23.88 6.96 -5.89
N PRO A 166 24.78 6.03 -6.30
CA PRO A 166 25.09 5.83 -7.71
C PRO A 166 23.87 5.26 -8.44
N TYR A 167 23.69 5.62 -9.72
CA TYR A 167 22.52 5.23 -10.51
C TYR A 167 22.24 3.71 -10.50
N ARG A 168 23.29 2.88 -10.46
CA ARG A 168 23.19 1.41 -10.42
C ARG A 168 22.56 0.89 -9.14
N ALA A 169 22.83 1.54 -8.00
CA ALA A 169 22.35 1.13 -6.68
C ALA A 169 21.07 1.87 -6.26
N LEU A 170 20.78 3.01 -6.89
CA LEU A 170 19.66 3.90 -6.53
C LEU A 170 18.34 3.13 -6.36
N LYS A 171 17.95 2.33 -7.36
CA LYS A 171 16.67 1.62 -7.35
C LYS A 171 16.58 0.52 -6.29
N PRO A 172 17.51 -0.47 -6.22
CA PRO A 172 17.42 -1.51 -5.20
C PRO A 172 17.54 -0.93 -3.78
N VAL A 173 18.43 0.04 -3.56
CA VAL A 173 18.59 0.67 -2.25
C VAL A 173 17.35 1.47 -1.86
N LEU A 174 16.80 2.33 -2.73
CA LEU A 174 15.56 3.05 -2.42
C LEU A 174 14.38 2.12 -2.10
N SER A 175 14.26 1.00 -2.82
CA SER A 175 13.21 0.02 -2.55
C SER A 175 13.40 -0.65 -1.19
N ALA A 176 14.64 -1.08 -0.88
CA ALA A 176 14.99 -1.70 0.39
C ALA A 176 14.81 -0.71 1.54
N THR A 177 15.33 0.50 1.40
CA THR A 177 15.24 1.56 2.42
C THR A 177 13.80 1.95 2.72
N ARG A 178 12.93 2.09 1.70
CA ARG A 178 11.50 2.35 1.93
C ARG A 178 10.83 1.23 2.71
N THR A 179 11.13 -0.01 2.35
CA THR A 179 10.59 -1.19 3.03
C THR A 179 11.09 -1.26 4.48
N LEU A 180 12.38 -1.03 4.70
CA LEU A 180 12.99 -1.00 6.03
C LEU A 180 12.43 0.13 6.88
N LEU A 181 12.26 1.34 6.31
CA LEU A 181 11.68 2.49 7.01
C LEU A 181 10.26 2.19 7.48
N ILE A 182 9.40 1.67 6.60
CA ILE A 182 8.04 1.27 6.95
C ILE A 182 8.07 0.18 8.03
N ALA A 183 8.92 -0.84 7.87
CA ALA A 183 9.04 -1.93 8.84
C ALA A 183 9.45 -1.38 10.22
N VAL A 184 10.53 -0.62 10.31
CA VAL A 184 11.04 -0.04 11.57
C VAL A 184 9.98 0.81 12.25
N LEU A 185 9.22 1.62 11.51
CA LEU A 185 8.16 2.44 12.11
C LEU A 185 6.96 1.62 12.58
N VAL A 186 6.52 0.63 11.80
CA VAL A 186 5.43 -0.26 12.22
C VAL A 186 5.84 -1.08 13.45
N PHE A 187 7.03 -1.67 13.44
CA PHE A 187 7.55 -2.41 14.57
C PHE A 187 7.78 -1.51 15.78
N GLY A 188 8.36 -0.33 15.61
CA GLY A 188 8.54 0.65 16.69
C GLY A 188 7.22 1.05 17.33
N TYR A 189 6.17 1.25 16.52
CA TYR A 189 4.82 1.54 17.00
C TYR A 189 4.20 0.38 17.79
N GLN A 190 4.34 -0.86 17.30
CA GLN A 190 3.82 -2.03 18.02
C GLN A 190 4.62 -2.28 19.31
N TRP A 191 5.94 -2.12 19.24
CA TRP A 191 6.85 -2.25 20.36
C TRP A 191 6.51 -1.26 21.47
N ILE A 192 6.40 0.02 21.14
CA ILE A 192 6.10 1.04 22.14
C ILE A 192 4.70 0.90 22.73
N GLY A 193 3.73 0.44 21.93
CA GLY A 193 2.39 0.12 22.41
C GLY A 193 2.35 -1.08 23.36
N SER A 194 3.38 -1.93 23.37
CA SER A 194 3.50 -3.08 24.28
C SER A 194 4.20 -2.77 25.61
N GLN A 195 4.90 -1.63 25.72
CA GLN A 195 5.63 -1.27 26.93
C GLN A 195 4.75 -0.53 27.94
N GLU A 196 4.84 -0.93 29.21
CA GLU A 196 4.33 -0.13 30.32
C GLU A 196 5.07 1.21 30.35
N GLY A 197 4.35 2.33 30.25
CA GLY A 197 4.96 3.66 30.21
C GLY A 197 5.49 4.10 28.84
N GLY A 198 5.07 3.47 27.73
CA GLY A 198 5.49 3.84 26.37
C GLY A 198 5.35 5.35 26.04
N VAL A 199 4.45 6.08 26.73
CA VAL A 199 4.32 7.54 26.61
C VAL A 199 5.62 8.29 26.92
N GLN A 200 6.51 7.72 27.74
CA GLN A 200 7.78 8.33 28.15
C GLN A 200 8.99 7.84 27.32
N ALA A 201 8.78 7.13 26.21
CA ALA A 201 9.89 6.57 25.46
C ALA A 201 10.76 7.67 24.83
N PRO A 202 12.03 7.84 25.25
CA PRO A 202 12.85 8.99 24.86
C PRO A 202 13.31 8.95 23.39
N TRP A 203 13.07 7.85 22.69
CA TRP A 203 13.46 7.64 21.29
C TRP A 203 12.29 7.74 20.30
N TRP A 204 11.05 7.91 20.78
CA TRP A 204 9.87 7.88 19.93
C TRP A 204 9.29 9.29 19.71
N PRO A 205 9.15 9.77 18.46
CA PRO A 205 8.76 11.16 18.22
C PRO A 205 7.38 11.56 18.77
N ALA A 206 6.43 10.63 18.86
CA ALA A 206 5.12 10.95 19.43
C ALA A 206 5.19 11.18 20.95
N ALA A 207 6.12 10.52 21.65
CA ALA A 207 6.40 10.77 23.06
C ALA A 207 7.00 12.18 23.25
N TRP A 208 7.90 12.61 22.35
CA TRP A 208 8.50 13.95 22.41
C TRP A 208 7.46 15.08 22.30
N ILE A 209 6.44 14.87 21.46
CA ILE A 209 5.34 15.81 21.29
C ILE A 209 4.42 15.78 22.53
N ALA A 210 4.17 14.61 23.11
CA ALA A 210 3.41 14.48 24.35
C ALA A 210 4.13 15.16 25.53
N ASP A 211 5.45 15.01 25.65
CA ASP A 211 6.27 15.70 26.64
C ASP A 211 6.21 17.22 26.49
N GLY A 212 6.31 17.72 25.24
CA GLY A 212 6.18 19.13 24.95
C GLY A 212 4.80 19.69 25.32
N PHE A 213 3.73 18.92 25.04
CA PHE A 213 2.37 19.26 25.48
C PHE A 213 2.24 19.29 27.00
N ALA A 214 2.93 18.39 27.71
CA ALA A 214 2.98 18.37 29.17
C ALA A 214 3.93 19.41 29.78
N GLY A 215 4.60 20.24 28.97
CA GLY A 215 5.56 21.26 29.44
C GLY A 215 6.88 20.69 29.95
N ARG A 216 7.22 19.44 29.59
CA ARG A 216 8.46 18.77 30.02
C ARG A 216 9.57 19.01 29.01
N PRO A 217 10.66 19.71 29.38
CA PRO A 217 11.81 19.85 28.49
C PRO A 217 12.57 18.53 28.42
N THR A 218 12.53 17.86 27.26
CA THR A 218 13.23 16.60 27.03
C THR A 218 14.22 16.71 25.87
N LEU A 219 15.24 15.84 25.86
CA LEU A 219 16.16 15.72 24.72
C LEU A 219 15.40 15.43 23.42
N GLY A 220 14.33 14.63 23.51
CA GLY A 220 13.46 14.34 22.38
C GLY A 220 12.80 15.57 21.77
N LEU A 221 12.28 16.48 22.61
CA LEU A 221 11.73 17.76 22.15
C LEU A 221 12.80 18.63 21.48
N ALA A 222 14.00 18.69 22.04
CA ALA A 222 15.13 19.42 21.44
C ALA A 222 15.52 18.82 20.07
N LEU A 223 15.54 17.49 19.94
CA LEU A 223 15.79 16.79 18.67
C LEU A 223 14.68 17.06 17.64
N LEU A 224 13.42 17.09 18.07
CA LEU A 224 12.28 17.42 17.22
C LEU A 224 12.46 18.84 16.63
N LEU A 225 12.66 19.84 17.48
CA LEU A 225 12.83 21.24 17.07
C LEU A 225 14.09 21.44 16.22
N GLY A 226 15.20 20.82 16.61
CA GLY A 226 16.46 20.85 15.85
C GLY A 226 16.30 20.23 14.46
N SER A 227 15.65 19.07 14.36
CA SER A 227 15.38 18.42 13.08
C SER A 227 14.45 19.23 12.19
N MET A 228 13.44 19.92 12.76
CA MET A 228 12.60 20.87 12.03
C MET A 228 13.43 21.99 11.41
N GLY A 229 14.34 22.59 12.17
CA GLY A 229 15.25 23.63 11.67
C GLY A 229 16.15 23.14 10.53
N VAL A 230 16.76 21.97 10.70
CA VAL A 230 17.58 21.33 9.66
C VAL A 230 16.77 21.05 8.40
N MET A 231 15.56 20.50 8.54
CA MET A 231 14.66 20.22 7.41
C MET A 231 14.22 21.49 6.69
N LEU A 232 13.87 22.55 7.42
CA LEU A 232 13.54 23.86 6.84
C LEU A 232 14.73 24.39 6.02
N GLY A 233 15.94 24.33 6.55
CA GLY A 233 17.16 24.67 5.82
C GLY A 233 17.38 23.81 4.57
N ALA A 234 17.16 22.49 4.68
CA ALA A 234 17.30 21.56 3.56
C ALA A 234 16.30 21.85 2.42
N PHE A 235 15.02 22.08 2.75
CA PHE A 235 13.98 22.40 1.76
C PHE A 235 14.07 23.83 1.21
N ALA A 236 14.58 24.79 1.99
CA ALA A 236 14.71 26.17 1.55
C ALA A 236 16.00 26.42 0.74
N VAL A 237 17.11 25.75 1.08
CA VAL A 237 18.44 26.05 0.51
C VAL A 237 19.02 24.88 -0.27
N TYR A 238 19.04 23.67 0.30
CA TYR A 238 19.79 22.55 -0.31
C TYR A 238 19.08 21.94 -1.53
N PHE A 239 17.82 21.55 -1.39
CA PHE A 239 17.08 20.84 -2.44
C PHE A 239 16.72 21.65 -3.69
N PRO A 240 16.36 22.96 -3.61
CA PRO A 240 16.06 23.75 -4.81
C PRO A 240 17.18 23.71 -5.85
N HIS A 241 18.44 23.81 -5.41
CA HIS A 241 19.63 23.82 -6.27
C HIS A 241 20.00 22.45 -6.84
N ARG A 242 19.37 21.37 -6.36
CA ARG A 242 19.69 19.98 -6.74
C ARG A 242 18.50 19.25 -7.36
N TYR A 243 17.36 19.91 -7.50
CA TYR A 243 16.10 19.30 -7.93
C TYR A 243 16.20 18.66 -9.32
N PHE A 244 16.77 19.35 -10.32
CA PHE A 244 16.94 18.80 -11.67
C PHE A 244 17.93 17.64 -11.72
N ARG A 245 18.97 17.68 -10.88
CA ARG A 245 19.90 16.56 -10.72
C ARG A 245 19.19 15.34 -10.14
N LEU A 246 18.26 15.55 -9.21
CA LEU A 246 17.42 14.49 -8.67
C LEU A 246 16.51 13.91 -9.77
N LEU A 247 15.85 14.76 -10.56
CA LEU A 247 14.93 14.31 -11.62
C LEU A 247 15.66 13.54 -12.73
N SER A 248 16.80 14.05 -13.20
CA SER A 248 17.62 13.38 -14.22
C SER A 248 18.08 12.00 -13.76
N ARG A 249 18.55 11.86 -12.51
CA ARG A 249 18.93 10.54 -11.96
C ARG A 249 17.78 9.55 -11.90
N LEU A 250 16.57 10.00 -11.58
CA LEU A 250 15.38 9.16 -11.61
C LEU A 250 15.02 8.74 -13.05
N ALA A 251 15.20 9.64 -14.03
CA ALA A 251 14.96 9.36 -15.44
C ALA A 251 15.99 8.40 -16.03
N ASP A 252 17.28 8.58 -15.73
CA ASP A 252 18.36 7.71 -16.20
C ASP A 252 18.24 6.29 -15.62
N GLY A 253 17.85 6.19 -14.34
CA GLY A 253 17.50 4.93 -13.71
C GLY A 253 16.42 4.18 -14.49
N ALA A 254 15.36 4.88 -14.92
CA ALA A 254 14.27 4.30 -15.70
C ALA A 254 14.72 3.79 -17.08
N ARG A 255 15.53 4.58 -17.82
CA ARG A 255 16.05 4.17 -19.14
C ARG A 255 16.94 2.94 -19.08
N SER A 256 17.79 2.84 -18.04
CA SER A 256 18.69 1.70 -17.89
C SER A 256 17.95 0.36 -17.70
N ASP A 257 16.78 0.38 -17.07
CA ASP A 257 15.97 -0.81 -16.83
C ASP A 257 15.31 -1.33 -18.12
N GLU A 258 14.84 -0.44 -18.99
CA GLU A 258 14.27 -0.81 -20.29
C GLU A 258 15.28 -1.63 -21.13
N SER A 259 16.57 -1.28 -21.04
CA SER A 259 17.64 -2.02 -21.72
C SER A 259 17.87 -3.43 -21.16
N ARG A 260 17.77 -3.60 -19.83
CA ARG A 260 17.98 -4.90 -19.14
C ARG A 260 16.78 -5.84 -19.26
N ALA A 261 15.58 -5.31 -19.42
CA ALA A 261 14.36 -6.10 -19.58
C ALA A 261 14.36 -6.98 -20.85
N ARG A 262 15.23 -6.70 -21.84
CA ARG A 262 15.34 -7.49 -23.09
C ARG A 262 15.96 -8.89 -22.94
N ALA A 263 16.54 -9.24 -21.79
CA ALA A 263 17.03 -10.61 -21.58
C ALA A 263 15.84 -11.59 -21.48
N ARG A 264 15.62 -12.39 -22.54
CA ARG A 264 14.54 -13.39 -22.62
C ARG A 264 14.56 -14.31 -21.39
N ARG A 265 13.49 -14.28 -20.60
CA ARG A 265 13.32 -15.18 -19.46
C ARG A 265 12.32 -16.27 -19.80
N VAL A 266 12.76 -17.51 -19.63
CA VAL A 266 11.95 -18.70 -19.82
C VAL A 266 11.38 -19.11 -18.47
N LEU A 267 10.08 -19.40 -18.43
CA LEU A 267 9.42 -19.96 -17.25
C LEU A 267 10.11 -21.27 -16.84
N SER A 268 10.34 -21.44 -15.55
CA SER A 268 10.88 -22.69 -15.00
C SER A 268 9.94 -23.87 -15.32
N LEU A 269 10.48 -25.08 -15.37
CA LEU A 269 9.70 -26.30 -15.62
C LEU A 269 8.51 -26.47 -14.64
N PRO A 270 8.66 -26.29 -13.31
CA PRO A 270 7.52 -26.39 -12.40
C PRO A 270 6.43 -25.35 -12.69
N GLU A 271 6.79 -24.12 -13.07
CA GLU A 271 5.81 -23.09 -13.44
C GLU A 271 5.02 -23.46 -14.71
N ARG A 272 5.69 -24.08 -15.69
CA ARG A 272 5.05 -24.57 -16.90
C ARG A 272 4.06 -25.70 -16.63
N MET A 273 4.37 -26.58 -15.67
CA MET A 273 3.48 -27.67 -15.26
C MET A 273 2.26 -27.16 -14.49
N LEU A 274 2.47 -26.17 -13.63
CA LEU A 274 1.45 -25.58 -12.76
C LEU A 274 0.40 -24.78 -13.55
N VAL A 275 0.86 -24.07 -14.59
CA VAL A 275 0.00 -23.25 -15.46
C VAL A 275 -0.11 -23.89 -16.84
N ARG A 276 -1.09 -24.79 -16.98
CA ARG A 276 -1.27 -25.62 -18.20
C ARG A 276 -1.72 -24.86 -19.44
N ARG A 277 -2.62 -23.87 -19.30
CA ARG A 277 -3.18 -23.14 -20.45
C ARG A 277 -2.21 -22.08 -20.97
N PRO A 278 -2.00 -21.96 -22.29
CA PRO A 278 -1.01 -21.04 -22.86
C PRO A 278 -1.32 -19.57 -22.52
N THR A 279 -2.58 -19.15 -22.57
CA THR A 279 -3.00 -17.78 -22.24
C THR A 279 -2.76 -17.43 -20.76
N THR A 280 -3.18 -18.32 -19.85
CA THR A 280 -2.91 -18.16 -18.41
C THR A 280 -1.42 -18.19 -18.11
N ARG A 281 -0.65 -19.00 -18.85
CA ARG A 281 0.82 -19.10 -18.71
C ARG A 281 1.52 -17.83 -19.18
N ALA A 282 1.08 -17.23 -20.29
CA ALA A 282 1.58 -15.94 -20.75
C ALA A 282 1.29 -14.84 -19.72
N ALA A 283 0.07 -14.78 -19.17
CA ALA A 283 -0.29 -13.82 -18.13
C ALA A 283 0.47 -14.04 -16.82
N TYR A 284 0.71 -15.31 -16.44
CA TYR A 284 1.56 -15.67 -15.31
C TYR A 284 2.99 -15.15 -15.52
N GLY A 285 3.60 -15.42 -16.67
CA GLY A 285 4.93 -14.94 -17.02
C GLY A 285 5.02 -13.41 -17.04
N PHE A 286 3.99 -12.74 -17.58
CA PHE A 286 3.89 -11.29 -17.57
C PHE A 286 3.84 -10.71 -16.15
N ALA A 287 3.03 -11.31 -15.26
CA ALA A 287 2.98 -10.90 -13.86
C ALA A 287 4.32 -11.13 -13.15
N LEU A 288 5.04 -12.21 -13.45
CA LEU A 288 6.39 -12.43 -12.91
C LEU A 288 7.39 -11.37 -13.38
N SER A 289 7.33 -10.97 -14.66
CA SER A 289 8.16 -9.85 -15.13
C SER A 289 7.80 -8.56 -14.42
N ALA A 290 6.50 -8.28 -14.20
CA ALA A 290 6.07 -7.11 -13.47
C ALA A 290 6.55 -7.12 -12.00
N PHE A 291 6.47 -8.25 -11.28
CA PHE A 291 6.96 -8.36 -9.90
C PHE A 291 8.44 -8.03 -9.74
N ARG A 292 9.24 -8.37 -10.76
CA ARG A 292 10.69 -8.20 -10.72
C ARG A 292 11.14 -6.84 -11.27
N ASP A 293 10.59 -6.46 -12.42
CA ASP A 293 11.12 -5.38 -13.25
C ASP A 293 10.30 -4.08 -13.09
N ASP A 294 8.97 -4.17 -12.92
CA ASP A 294 8.11 -2.99 -12.69
C ASP A 294 8.32 -2.44 -11.26
N ARG A 295 8.80 -1.20 -11.21
CA ARG A 295 9.16 -0.52 -9.96
C ARG A 295 7.94 -0.28 -9.07
N LEU A 296 6.82 0.16 -9.64
CA LEU A 296 5.62 0.47 -8.88
C LEU A 296 5.03 -0.79 -8.27
N VAL A 297 4.98 -1.86 -9.07
CA VAL A 297 4.50 -3.17 -8.60
C VAL A 297 5.38 -3.66 -7.46
N ARG A 298 6.70 -3.73 -7.68
CA ARG A 298 7.65 -4.21 -6.68
C ARG A 298 7.64 -3.39 -5.39
N GLY A 299 7.61 -2.06 -5.53
CA GLY A 299 7.60 -1.12 -4.40
C GLY A 299 6.36 -1.21 -3.54
N ARG A 300 5.25 -1.79 -4.04
CA ARG A 300 4.03 -2.04 -3.29
C ARG A 300 3.89 -3.48 -2.83
N LEU A 301 4.30 -4.42 -3.69
CA LEU A 301 4.19 -5.86 -3.47
C LEU A 301 4.94 -6.31 -2.22
N TRP A 302 6.22 -5.94 -2.10
CA TRP A 302 7.05 -6.46 -1.00
C TRP A 302 6.71 -5.85 0.36
N PRO A 303 6.51 -4.53 0.50
CA PRO A 303 6.05 -3.98 1.78
C PRO A 303 4.72 -4.60 2.22
N ALA A 304 3.75 -4.75 1.32
CA ALA A 304 2.47 -5.38 1.64
C ALA A 304 2.62 -6.86 2.03
N ALA A 305 3.51 -7.62 1.39
CA ALA A 305 3.75 -9.02 1.70
C ALA A 305 4.53 -9.21 3.01
N LEU A 306 5.49 -8.33 3.33
CA LEU A 306 6.32 -8.43 4.52
C LEU A 306 5.61 -7.96 5.80
N LEU A 307 4.61 -7.08 5.68
CA LEU A 307 3.91 -6.52 6.83
C LEU A 307 3.22 -7.61 7.70
N PRO A 308 2.47 -8.59 7.15
CA PRO A 308 1.93 -9.72 7.92
C PRO A 308 3.00 -10.59 8.57
N LEU A 309 4.11 -10.86 7.87
CA LEU A 309 5.23 -11.60 8.45
C LEU A 309 5.84 -10.83 9.63
N GLY A 310 5.96 -9.52 9.51
CA GLY A 310 6.44 -8.67 10.58
C GLY A 310 5.52 -8.71 11.79
N LEU A 311 4.20 -8.62 11.59
CA LEU A 311 3.25 -8.78 12.70
C LEU A 311 3.33 -10.18 13.32
N ALA A 312 3.52 -11.24 12.53
CA ALA A 312 3.71 -12.59 13.05
C ALA A 312 4.97 -12.69 13.93
N LEU A 313 6.09 -12.09 13.51
CA LEU A 313 7.33 -12.03 14.29
C LEU A 313 7.16 -11.22 15.57
N PHE A 314 6.48 -10.07 15.50
CA PHE A 314 6.17 -9.27 16.69
C PHE A 314 5.27 -10.03 17.67
N ALA A 315 4.26 -10.70 17.14
CA ALA A 315 3.31 -11.43 17.96
C ALA A 315 3.92 -12.71 18.54
N TRP A 316 4.88 -13.33 17.86
CA TRP A 316 5.77 -14.34 18.44
C TRP A 316 6.59 -13.79 19.60
N TRP A 317 7.22 -12.62 19.42
CA TRP A 317 8.02 -11.98 20.46
C TRP A 317 7.22 -11.65 21.73
N VAL A 318 6.05 -11.04 21.57
CA VAL A 318 5.18 -10.61 22.69
C VAL A 318 4.29 -11.75 23.19
N GLY A 319 4.29 -12.88 22.48
CA GLY A 319 3.56 -14.07 22.87
C GLY A 319 2.05 -14.05 22.64
N GLY A 320 1.58 -13.32 21.64
CA GLY A 320 0.16 -13.21 21.29
C GLY A 320 -0.34 -14.14 20.18
N LEU A 321 0.45 -15.16 19.79
CA LEU A 321 0.08 -16.21 18.82
C LEU A 321 0.14 -17.63 19.41
N GLY A 322 -0.31 -17.78 20.64
CA GLY A 322 -0.51 -19.06 21.32
C GLY A 322 -1.37 -20.04 20.51
N ASP A 323 -1.18 -21.32 20.80
CA ASP A 323 -1.80 -22.42 20.08
C ASP A 323 -3.32 -22.45 20.30
N LEU A 324 -4.08 -22.23 19.23
CA LEU A 324 -5.55 -22.21 19.29
C LEU A 324 -6.16 -23.60 19.56
N PHE A 325 -5.44 -24.69 19.28
CA PHE A 325 -5.87 -26.03 19.65
C PHE A 325 -5.72 -26.29 21.15
N TYR A 326 -4.85 -25.54 21.83
CA TYR A 326 -4.64 -25.64 23.27
C TYR A 326 -5.55 -24.69 24.06
N TYR A 327 -5.55 -23.39 23.70
CA TYR A 327 -6.33 -22.36 24.40
C TYR A 327 -7.82 -22.35 24.05
N GLY A 328 -8.23 -23.09 23.01
CA GLY A 328 -9.57 -23.01 22.43
C GLY A 328 -9.72 -21.77 21.55
N ALA A 329 -10.18 -21.96 20.33
CA ALA A 329 -10.34 -20.87 19.37
C ALA A 329 -11.46 -19.89 19.75
N GLU A 330 -12.44 -20.32 20.55
CA GLU A 330 -13.46 -19.51 21.18
C GLU A 330 -12.89 -18.47 22.17
N ASN A 331 -11.72 -18.73 22.75
CA ASN A 331 -11.08 -17.85 23.73
C ASN A 331 -10.05 -16.91 23.10
N VAL A 332 -10.04 -16.78 21.78
CA VAL A 332 -9.04 -16.00 21.02
C VAL A 332 -8.94 -14.52 21.43
N LEU A 333 -10.02 -13.95 21.98
CA LEU A 333 -10.05 -12.58 22.48
C LEU A 333 -9.95 -12.49 24.01
N ALA A 334 -10.15 -13.60 24.71
CA ALA A 334 -10.15 -13.65 26.17
C ALA A 334 -8.73 -13.76 26.72
N PHE A 335 -7.85 -14.49 26.02
CA PHE A 335 -6.48 -14.73 26.48
C PHE A 335 -5.46 -13.78 25.83
N PRO A 336 -4.55 -13.18 26.61
CA PRO A 336 -3.44 -12.39 26.09
C PRO A 336 -2.59 -13.13 25.07
N GLU A 337 -2.50 -14.45 25.22
CA GLU A 337 -1.70 -15.34 24.40
C GLU A 337 -2.27 -15.51 22.99
N THR A 338 -3.56 -15.24 22.77
CA THR A 338 -4.23 -15.50 21.47
C THR A 338 -4.78 -14.24 20.81
N ARG A 339 -4.75 -13.09 21.52
CA ARG A 339 -5.36 -11.82 21.08
C ARG A 339 -4.86 -11.29 19.73
N LEU A 340 -3.64 -11.65 19.30
CA LEU A 340 -3.07 -11.15 18.04
C LEU A 340 -3.46 -11.97 16.81
N HIS A 341 -4.16 -13.10 16.97
CA HIS A 341 -4.67 -13.88 15.83
C HIS A 341 -5.67 -13.08 14.99
N LEU A 342 -6.60 -12.34 15.62
CA LEU A 342 -7.54 -11.49 14.87
C LEU A 342 -6.80 -10.37 14.11
N SER A 343 -5.86 -9.70 14.77
CA SER A 343 -5.06 -8.63 14.13
C SER A 343 -4.26 -9.16 12.94
N LEU A 344 -3.62 -10.33 13.08
CA LEU A 344 -2.89 -10.98 12.00
C LEU A 344 -3.80 -11.40 10.85
N LEU A 345 -4.99 -11.91 11.15
CA LEU A 345 -5.97 -12.31 10.14
C LEU A 345 -6.54 -11.11 9.36
N VAL A 346 -6.91 -10.03 10.04
CA VAL A 346 -7.31 -8.75 9.41
C VAL A 346 -6.21 -8.29 8.46
N LEU A 347 -4.97 -8.30 8.94
CA LEU A 347 -3.82 -7.84 8.18
C LEU A 347 -3.50 -8.74 6.97
N LEU A 348 -3.59 -10.06 7.12
CA LEU A 348 -3.41 -11.01 6.02
C LEU A 348 -4.46 -10.81 4.92
N LEU A 349 -5.72 -10.62 5.29
CA LEU A 349 -6.80 -10.35 4.34
C LEU A 349 -6.63 -8.99 3.65
N PHE A 350 -6.32 -7.95 4.43
CA PHE A 350 -6.02 -6.61 3.91
C PHE A 350 -4.86 -6.65 2.91
N CYS A 351 -3.73 -7.25 3.30
CA CYS A 351 -2.56 -7.36 2.44
C CYS A 351 -2.84 -8.23 1.21
N GLY A 352 -3.57 -9.33 1.34
CA GLY A 352 -4.00 -10.15 0.20
C GLY A 352 -4.77 -9.32 -0.83
N GLN A 353 -5.75 -8.54 -0.39
CA GLN A 353 -6.53 -7.67 -1.26
C GLN A 353 -5.70 -6.52 -1.86
N THR A 354 -4.86 -5.86 -1.08
CA THR A 354 -3.93 -4.82 -1.56
C THR A 354 -2.93 -5.37 -2.59
N LEU A 355 -2.48 -6.62 -2.45
CA LEU A 355 -1.65 -7.28 -3.45
C LEU A 355 -2.40 -7.49 -4.77
N VAL A 356 -3.67 -7.90 -4.73
CA VAL A 356 -4.50 -8.01 -5.95
C VAL A 356 -4.73 -6.63 -6.60
N GLN A 357 -4.89 -5.57 -5.80
CA GLN A 357 -4.98 -4.21 -6.34
C GLN A 357 -3.67 -3.77 -6.97
N THR A 358 -2.53 -4.13 -6.38
CA THR A 358 -1.20 -3.83 -6.93
C THR A 358 -1.05 -4.45 -8.32
N LEU A 359 -1.63 -5.64 -8.56
CA LEU A 359 -1.70 -6.23 -9.91
C LEU A 359 -2.46 -5.40 -10.94
N GLN A 360 -3.26 -4.42 -10.53
CA GLN A 360 -3.97 -3.55 -11.48
C GLN A 360 -3.10 -2.39 -11.96
N PHE A 361 -2.01 -2.07 -11.26
CA PHE A 361 -1.21 -0.88 -11.50
C PHE A 361 0.11 -1.21 -12.19
N SER A 362 0.52 -0.37 -13.15
CA SER A 362 1.85 -0.45 -13.79
C SER A 362 2.30 0.91 -14.30
N ASP A 363 3.61 1.12 -14.35
CA ASP A 363 4.23 2.26 -15.05
C ASP A 363 3.97 2.21 -16.58
N HIS A 364 3.67 1.02 -17.11
CA HIS A 364 3.43 0.77 -18.54
C HIS A 364 1.95 0.52 -18.85
N ALA A 365 1.02 1.03 -18.03
CA ALA A 365 -0.42 0.86 -18.26
C ALA A 365 -0.93 1.42 -19.60
N GLU A 366 -0.16 2.28 -20.27
CA GLU A 366 -0.44 2.74 -21.63
C GLU A 366 -0.44 1.58 -22.64
N ALA A 367 0.34 0.53 -22.41
CA ALA A 367 0.38 -0.66 -23.26
C ALA A 367 -0.80 -1.62 -23.04
N ALA A 368 -1.75 -1.27 -22.16
CA ALA A 368 -2.89 -2.13 -21.85
C ALA A 368 -3.82 -2.38 -23.04
N TRP A 369 -3.82 -1.51 -24.06
CA TRP A 369 -4.56 -1.72 -25.31
C TRP A 369 -4.16 -3.03 -26.02
N LEU A 370 -2.93 -3.54 -25.77
CA LEU A 370 -2.48 -4.83 -26.29
C LEU A 370 -3.35 -5.98 -25.77
N PHE A 371 -3.94 -5.85 -24.58
CA PHE A 371 -4.86 -6.87 -24.07
C PHE A 371 -6.18 -6.89 -24.83
N ASP A 372 -6.58 -5.77 -25.45
CA ASP A 372 -7.81 -5.66 -26.23
C ASP A 372 -7.62 -6.20 -27.66
N THR A 373 -6.38 -6.24 -28.17
CA THR A 373 -6.07 -6.77 -29.52
C THR A 373 -5.78 -8.26 -29.55
N LEU A 374 -5.62 -8.89 -28.39
CA LEU A 374 -5.36 -10.32 -28.29
C LEU A 374 -6.68 -11.12 -28.44
N PRO A 375 -6.83 -11.96 -29.48
CA PRO A 375 -8.12 -12.59 -29.83
C PRO A 375 -8.68 -13.50 -28.72
N ASP A 376 -7.81 -14.05 -27.88
CA ASP A 376 -8.18 -14.94 -26.75
C ASP A 376 -7.98 -14.31 -25.36
N ALA A 377 -7.53 -13.05 -25.28
CA ALA A 377 -7.19 -12.42 -24.00
C ALA A 377 -8.42 -11.87 -23.28
N ARG A 378 -9.13 -12.76 -22.59
CA ARG A 378 -10.17 -12.32 -21.66
C ARG A 378 -9.50 -11.67 -20.44
N PRO A 379 -9.92 -10.47 -20.01
CA PRO A 379 -9.39 -9.82 -18.82
C PRO A 379 -9.39 -10.74 -17.59
N ARG A 380 -10.45 -11.53 -17.42
CA ARG A 380 -10.56 -12.52 -16.33
C ARG A 380 -9.54 -13.65 -16.41
N LEU A 381 -9.21 -14.15 -17.61
CA LEU A 381 -8.19 -15.21 -17.77
C LEU A 381 -6.79 -14.67 -17.54
N LEU A 382 -6.51 -13.45 -18.00
CA LEU A 382 -5.26 -12.74 -17.71
C LEU A 382 -5.12 -12.52 -16.21
N GLN A 383 -6.19 -12.04 -15.57
CA GLN A 383 -6.24 -11.82 -14.13
C GLN A 383 -5.96 -13.13 -13.37
N LEU A 384 -6.58 -14.25 -13.75
CA LEU A 384 -6.31 -15.56 -13.14
C LEU A 384 -4.84 -15.97 -13.26
N GLY A 385 -4.18 -15.70 -14.39
CA GLY A 385 -2.74 -15.98 -14.55
C GLY A 385 -1.87 -15.13 -13.65
N ALA A 386 -2.16 -13.82 -13.57
CA ALA A 386 -1.47 -12.91 -12.66
C ALA A 386 -1.70 -13.27 -11.18
N GLN A 387 -2.91 -13.72 -10.83
CA GLN A 387 -3.21 -14.22 -9.49
C GLN A 387 -2.47 -15.50 -9.16
N GLN A 388 -2.34 -16.43 -10.10
CA GLN A 388 -1.53 -17.63 -9.87
C GLN A 388 -0.07 -17.24 -9.58
N ALA A 389 0.48 -16.25 -10.29
CA ALA A 389 1.80 -15.73 -9.99
C ALA A 389 1.87 -15.17 -8.56
N LEU A 390 0.89 -14.37 -8.16
CA LEU A 390 0.80 -13.83 -6.80
C LEU A 390 0.73 -14.95 -5.74
N VAL A 391 -0.15 -15.94 -5.94
CA VAL A 391 -0.32 -17.05 -4.99
C VAL A 391 0.98 -17.84 -4.84
N TYR A 392 1.62 -18.23 -5.94
CA TYR A 392 2.76 -19.15 -5.89
C TYR A 392 4.08 -18.47 -5.55
N ARG A 393 4.30 -17.22 -5.96
CA ARG A 393 5.58 -16.53 -5.73
C ARG A 393 5.57 -15.60 -4.52
N VAL A 394 4.40 -15.22 -4.00
CA VAL A 394 4.31 -14.26 -2.90
C VAL A 394 3.56 -14.88 -1.72
N LEU A 395 2.30 -15.27 -1.90
CA LEU A 395 1.48 -15.72 -0.77
C LEU A 395 1.95 -17.05 -0.20
N LEU A 396 2.28 -18.03 -1.03
CA LEU A 396 2.71 -19.35 -0.57
C LEU A 396 4.04 -19.28 0.22
N PRO A 397 5.12 -18.63 -0.28
CA PRO A 397 6.33 -18.42 0.51
C PRO A 397 6.09 -17.62 1.79
N LEU A 398 5.23 -16.59 1.75
CA LEU A 398 4.86 -15.81 2.93
C LEU A 398 4.24 -16.70 4.02
N HIS A 399 3.26 -17.53 3.67
CA HIS A 399 2.61 -18.40 4.65
C HIS A 399 3.53 -19.54 5.11
N GLY A 400 4.46 -19.99 4.26
CA GLY A 400 5.55 -20.89 4.69
C GLY A 400 6.47 -20.24 5.73
N ALA A 401 6.82 -18.96 5.55
CA ALA A 401 7.59 -18.22 6.54
C ALA A 401 6.81 -17.99 7.85
N ILE A 402 5.50 -17.69 7.76
CA ILE A 402 4.63 -17.58 8.93
C ILE A 402 4.54 -18.93 9.66
N ALA A 403 4.40 -20.05 8.93
CA ALA A 403 4.41 -21.38 9.53
C ALA A 403 5.70 -21.63 10.33
N LEU A 404 6.86 -21.26 9.76
CA LEU A 404 8.15 -21.37 10.45
C LEU A 404 8.17 -20.54 11.75
N VAL A 405 7.65 -19.31 11.72
CA VAL A 405 7.55 -18.48 12.94
C VAL A 405 6.64 -19.14 13.98
N LEU A 406 5.49 -19.67 13.57
CA LEU A 406 4.55 -20.36 14.47
C LEU A 406 5.17 -21.63 15.10
N THR A 407 6.03 -22.36 14.37
CA THR A 407 6.70 -23.57 14.94
C THR A 407 7.58 -23.28 16.15
N MET A 408 7.93 -22.02 16.39
CA MET A 408 8.68 -21.61 17.58
C MET A 408 7.82 -21.61 18.86
N TRP A 409 6.49 -21.68 18.75
CA TRP A 409 5.55 -21.56 19.88
C TRP A 409 4.55 -22.71 20.00
N MET A 410 4.27 -23.42 18.91
CA MET A 410 3.31 -24.52 18.89
C MET A 410 3.86 -25.74 18.15
N PRO A 411 3.31 -26.94 18.38
CA PRO A 411 3.72 -28.14 17.67
C PRO A 411 3.71 -27.93 16.14
N ILE A 412 4.68 -28.53 15.44
CA ILE A 412 4.86 -28.33 14.00
C ILE A 412 3.58 -28.59 13.21
N LEU A 413 2.84 -29.65 13.58
CA LEU A 413 1.57 -29.98 12.95
C LEU A 413 0.54 -28.84 13.09
N HIS A 414 0.40 -28.27 14.29
CA HIS A 414 -0.55 -27.19 14.57
C HIS A 414 -0.17 -25.92 13.82
N ALA A 415 1.12 -25.57 13.80
CA ALA A 415 1.65 -24.43 13.05
C ALA A 415 1.38 -24.55 11.54
N VAL A 416 1.63 -25.74 10.96
CA VAL A 416 1.40 -25.99 9.53
C VAL A 416 -0.10 -25.95 9.21
N VAL A 417 -0.95 -26.60 10.01
CA VAL A 417 -2.40 -26.58 9.81
C VAL A 417 -2.92 -25.14 9.88
N GLN A 418 -2.51 -24.37 10.89
CA GLN A 418 -2.93 -22.99 11.05
C GLN A 418 -2.49 -22.08 9.90
N ALA A 419 -1.22 -22.13 9.51
CA ALA A 419 -0.71 -21.34 8.39
C ALA A 419 -1.35 -21.76 7.05
N SER A 420 -1.63 -23.04 6.87
CA SER A 420 -2.31 -23.56 5.67
C SER A 420 -3.78 -23.11 5.59
N PHE A 421 -4.48 -23.05 6.72
CA PHE A 421 -5.84 -22.52 6.83
C PHE A 421 -5.87 -21.04 6.43
N TRP A 422 -5.00 -20.21 7.01
CA TRP A 422 -4.88 -18.80 6.64
C TRP A 422 -4.50 -18.61 5.17
N PHE A 423 -3.58 -19.43 4.64
CA PHE A 423 -3.25 -19.42 3.21
C PHE A 423 -4.47 -19.70 2.34
N ALA A 424 -5.27 -20.72 2.68
CA ALA A 424 -6.47 -21.09 1.93
C ALA A 424 -7.51 -19.95 1.94
N VAL A 425 -7.73 -19.33 3.10
CA VAL A 425 -8.60 -18.16 3.25
C VAL A 425 -8.11 -17.00 2.37
N VAL A 426 -6.84 -16.59 2.50
CA VAL A 426 -6.29 -15.47 1.72
C VAL A 426 -6.32 -15.78 0.22
N ALA A 427 -5.96 -16.99 -0.19
CA ALA A 427 -5.99 -17.41 -1.59
C ALA A 427 -7.41 -17.37 -2.17
N LEU A 428 -8.42 -17.77 -1.39
CA LEU A 428 -9.83 -17.69 -1.77
C LEU A 428 -10.30 -16.23 -1.87
N PHE A 429 -10.05 -15.41 -0.85
CA PHE A 429 -10.48 -14.00 -0.82
C PHE A 429 -9.83 -13.20 -1.94
N THR A 430 -8.53 -13.38 -2.16
CA THR A 430 -7.83 -12.73 -3.28
C THR A 430 -8.46 -13.14 -4.61
N ARG A 431 -8.80 -14.42 -4.80
CA ARG A 431 -9.51 -14.91 -5.99
C ARG A 431 -10.86 -14.23 -6.17
N LEU A 432 -11.72 -14.24 -5.15
CA LEU A 432 -13.02 -13.56 -5.18
C LEU A 432 -12.87 -12.08 -5.54
N TYR A 433 -11.94 -11.39 -4.88
CA TYR A 433 -11.69 -9.97 -5.10
C TYR A 433 -11.22 -9.67 -6.53
N ALA A 434 -10.36 -10.51 -7.11
CA ALA A 434 -9.94 -10.33 -8.49
C ALA A 434 -11.04 -10.60 -9.52
N LEU A 435 -12.03 -11.45 -9.22
CA LEU A 435 -13.17 -11.63 -10.11
C LEU A 435 -14.08 -10.41 -10.16
N MET A 436 -14.08 -9.61 -9.09
CA MET A 436 -14.74 -8.30 -9.08
C MET A 436 -13.99 -7.28 -9.94
N GLN A 437 -12.70 -7.51 -10.24
CA GLN A 437 -11.93 -6.66 -11.14
C GLN A 437 -12.31 -6.93 -12.59
N ARG A 438 -12.87 -5.91 -13.24
CA ARG A 438 -13.28 -5.99 -14.66
C ARG A 438 -12.14 -5.69 -15.63
N ARG A 439 -11.05 -5.08 -15.15
CA ARG A 439 -9.92 -4.67 -15.98
C ARG A 439 -8.86 -5.77 -16.02
N PRO A 440 -8.08 -5.85 -17.12
CA PRO A 440 -6.93 -6.72 -17.14
C PRO A 440 -5.88 -6.25 -16.12
N PRO A 441 -5.01 -7.16 -15.65
CA PRO A 441 -3.93 -6.78 -14.75
C PRO A 441 -3.01 -5.76 -15.46
N PHE A 442 -2.42 -4.85 -14.67
CA PHE A 442 -1.46 -3.83 -15.08
C PHE A 442 -2.03 -2.77 -16.02
N ALA A 443 -3.36 -2.68 -16.14
CA ALA A 443 -4.02 -1.75 -17.05
C ALA A 443 -4.35 -0.37 -16.45
N ARG A 444 -4.01 -0.12 -15.19
CA ARG A 444 -4.25 1.16 -14.53
C ARG A 444 -2.95 1.88 -14.26
N GLN A 445 -2.96 3.17 -14.53
CA GLN A 445 -1.92 4.05 -14.02
C GLN A 445 -2.15 4.27 -12.53
N ALA A 446 -1.07 4.22 -11.76
CA ALA A 446 -1.11 4.48 -10.32
C ALA A 446 -1.32 5.98 -10.07
N ASP A 447 -2.11 6.32 -9.06
CA ASP A 447 -2.38 7.72 -8.72
C ASP A 447 -2.35 7.89 -7.19
N ARG A 448 -1.81 9.02 -6.74
CA ARG A 448 -1.72 9.36 -5.31
C ARG A 448 -3.09 9.68 -4.68
N PHE A 449 -4.07 10.12 -5.48
CA PHE A 449 -5.45 10.35 -5.04
C PHE A 449 -6.36 9.11 -5.15
N SER A 450 -5.81 7.91 -5.36
CA SER A 450 -6.58 6.65 -5.31
C SER A 450 -6.69 6.07 -3.89
N ALA A 451 -6.56 6.90 -2.85
CA ALA A 451 -6.55 6.45 -1.46
C ALA A 451 -7.78 5.63 -1.08
N GLY A 452 -8.98 5.99 -1.56
CA GLY A 452 -10.17 5.17 -1.32
C GLY A 452 -10.11 3.77 -1.90
N GLU A 453 -9.42 3.58 -3.04
CA GLU A 453 -9.17 2.23 -3.56
C GLU A 453 -8.24 1.47 -2.61
N ARG A 454 -7.22 2.14 -2.04
CA ARG A 454 -6.28 1.53 -1.08
C ARG A 454 -6.93 1.20 0.28
N PHE A 455 -7.95 1.96 0.69
CA PHE A 455 -8.65 1.80 1.97
C PHE A 455 -9.82 0.84 1.94
N LEU A 456 -10.51 0.70 0.79
CA LEU A 456 -11.62 -0.24 0.66
C LEU A 456 -11.24 -1.68 1.09
N PRO A 457 -10.04 -2.20 0.76
CA PRO A 457 -9.56 -3.46 1.30
C PRO A 457 -9.59 -3.54 2.83
N LEU A 458 -9.17 -2.48 3.52
CA LEU A 458 -9.14 -2.48 4.98
C LEU A 458 -10.55 -2.59 5.55
N VAL A 459 -11.48 -1.78 5.03
CA VAL A 459 -12.89 -1.78 5.45
C VAL A 459 -13.54 -3.16 5.22
N VAL A 460 -13.25 -3.81 4.09
CA VAL A 460 -13.78 -5.15 3.79
C VAL A 460 -13.08 -6.24 4.61
N SER A 461 -11.80 -6.07 4.93
CA SER A 461 -11.00 -7.07 5.64
C SER A 461 -11.42 -7.26 7.11
N ILE A 462 -11.91 -6.22 7.79
CA ILE A 462 -12.34 -6.30 9.20
C ILE A 462 -13.52 -7.28 9.38
N PRO A 463 -14.70 -7.09 8.76
CA PRO A 463 -15.82 -8.02 8.91
C PRO A 463 -15.48 -9.40 8.32
N ALA A 464 -14.69 -9.47 7.26
CA ALA A 464 -14.23 -10.73 6.70
C ALA A 464 -13.35 -11.51 7.69
N ALA A 465 -12.44 -10.83 8.41
CA ALA A 465 -11.61 -11.45 9.44
C ALA A 465 -12.44 -11.95 10.61
N VAL A 466 -13.44 -11.19 11.07
CA VAL A 466 -14.36 -11.65 12.11
C VAL A 466 -15.13 -12.90 11.65
N GLY A 467 -15.66 -12.91 10.42
CA GLY A 467 -16.34 -14.09 9.88
C GLY A 467 -15.42 -15.31 9.74
N VAL A 468 -14.16 -15.10 9.34
CA VAL A 468 -13.16 -16.16 9.29
C VAL A 468 -12.76 -16.61 10.70
N LEU A 469 -12.71 -15.71 11.68
CA LEU A 469 -12.42 -16.06 13.07
C LEU A 469 -13.52 -16.97 13.63
N VAL A 470 -14.80 -16.69 13.36
CA VAL A 470 -15.92 -17.58 13.71
C VAL A 470 -15.79 -18.92 12.99
N LEU A 471 -15.42 -18.94 11.71
CA LEU A 471 -15.13 -20.21 11.02
C LEU A 471 -13.96 -20.95 11.70
N GLN A 472 -12.96 -20.22 12.17
CA GLN A 472 -11.81 -20.76 12.88
C GLN A 472 -12.22 -21.37 14.23
N THR A 473 -13.12 -20.72 14.99
CA THR A 473 -13.65 -21.28 16.25
C THR A 473 -14.37 -22.60 16.05
N LEU A 474 -15.11 -22.74 14.94
CA LEU A 474 -15.81 -23.97 14.61
C LEU A 474 -14.86 -25.08 14.12
N THR A 475 -13.83 -24.72 13.37
CA THR A 475 -12.97 -25.70 12.67
C THR A 475 -11.74 -26.12 13.47
N PHE A 476 -11.29 -25.31 14.43
CA PHE A 476 -10.11 -25.59 15.26
C PHE A 476 -10.43 -26.42 16.52
N ALA A 477 -11.62 -27.04 16.58
CA ALA A 477 -11.93 -28.05 17.59
C ALA A 477 -11.03 -29.29 17.50
N SER A 478 -10.49 -29.59 16.30
CA SER A 478 -9.43 -30.59 16.13
C SER A 478 -8.56 -30.28 14.90
N PRO A 479 -7.28 -30.70 14.87
CA PRO A 479 -6.41 -30.52 13.70
C PRO A 479 -6.96 -31.17 12.43
N ALA A 480 -7.69 -32.29 12.56
CA ALA A 480 -8.32 -32.98 11.44
C ALA A 480 -9.44 -32.13 10.82
N LEU A 481 -10.31 -31.54 11.63
CA LEU A 481 -11.40 -30.68 11.17
C LEU A 481 -10.86 -29.40 10.50
N ALA A 482 -9.84 -28.78 11.10
CA ALA A 482 -9.16 -27.62 10.51
C ALA A 482 -8.51 -27.95 9.16
N THR A 483 -7.92 -29.14 9.02
CA THR A 483 -7.34 -29.63 7.75
C THR A 483 -8.43 -29.86 6.70
N GLN A 484 -9.55 -30.47 7.08
CA GLN A 484 -10.70 -30.67 6.18
C GLN A 484 -11.28 -29.33 5.71
N ALA A 485 -11.45 -28.36 6.62
CA ALA A 485 -11.89 -27.01 6.28
C ALA A 485 -10.93 -26.32 5.32
N THR A 486 -9.62 -26.43 5.56
CA THR A 486 -8.56 -25.91 4.68
C THR A 486 -8.67 -26.48 3.26
N LEU A 487 -8.81 -27.81 3.15
CA LEU A 487 -9.02 -28.48 1.85
C LEU A 487 -10.31 -28.01 1.17
N GLY A 488 -11.41 -27.88 1.93
CA GLY A 488 -12.69 -27.37 1.44
C GLY A 488 -12.57 -25.95 0.85
N LEU A 489 -11.89 -25.04 1.55
CA LEU A 489 -11.63 -23.68 1.06
C LEU A 489 -10.78 -23.66 -0.22
N LEU A 490 -9.73 -24.49 -0.29
CA LEU A 490 -8.89 -24.61 -1.49
C LEU A 490 -9.67 -25.19 -2.68
N LEU A 491 -10.50 -26.20 -2.45
CA LEU A 491 -11.37 -26.80 -3.46
C LEU A 491 -12.43 -25.81 -3.95
N MET A 492 -13.04 -25.05 -3.04
CA MET A 492 -13.98 -23.98 -3.40
C MET A 492 -13.30 -22.92 -4.27
N GLY A 493 -12.10 -22.48 -3.86
CA GLY A 493 -11.28 -21.58 -4.68
C GLY A 493 -11.01 -22.18 -6.06
N ALA A 494 -10.62 -23.44 -6.15
CA ALA A 494 -10.37 -24.13 -7.43
C ALA A 494 -11.63 -24.24 -8.29
N GLY A 495 -12.79 -24.50 -7.68
CA GLY A 495 -14.10 -24.52 -8.32
C GLY A 495 -14.45 -23.17 -8.94
N ILE A 496 -14.30 -22.08 -8.18
CA ILE A 496 -14.47 -20.70 -8.69
C ILE A 496 -13.58 -20.44 -9.91
N ALA A 497 -12.29 -20.85 -9.85
CA ALA A 497 -11.38 -20.69 -10.98
C ALA A 497 -11.79 -21.53 -12.20
N ARG A 498 -12.40 -22.70 -12.01
CA ARG A 498 -12.96 -23.53 -13.09
C ARG A 498 -14.21 -22.91 -13.68
N LEU A 499 -15.14 -22.41 -12.87
CA LEU A 499 -16.36 -21.74 -13.31
C LEU A 499 -16.04 -20.53 -14.20
N VAL A 500 -15.07 -19.71 -13.81
CA VAL A 500 -14.62 -18.54 -14.61
C VAL A 500 -14.00 -18.96 -15.95
N LYS A 501 -13.36 -20.13 -16.01
CA LYS A 501 -12.85 -20.70 -17.26
C LYS A 501 -13.96 -21.28 -18.13
N GLN A 502 -15.06 -21.76 -17.52
CA GLN A 502 -16.19 -22.40 -18.17
C GLN A 502 -17.28 -21.44 -18.63
N THR A 503 -17.40 -20.23 -18.06
CA THR A 503 -18.39 -19.20 -18.47
C THR A 503 -18.04 -18.62 -19.86
N ARG A 504 -18.18 -19.50 -20.86
CA ARG A 504 -17.69 -19.40 -22.23
C ARG A 504 -18.88 -19.30 -23.18
N THR A 505 -18.55 -18.87 -24.40
CA THR A 505 -19.23 -19.23 -25.65
C THR A 505 -20.62 -18.64 -25.90
N ARG A 506 -20.81 -17.35 -25.61
CA ARG A 506 -21.43 -16.51 -26.65
C ARG A 506 -20.33 -15.70 -27.27
N SER A 507 -19.69 -16.26 -28.30
CA SER A 507 -19.05 -15.43 -29.31
C SER A 507 -20.10 -14.42 -29.73
N VAL A 508 -19.84 -13.14 -29.49
CA VAL A 508 -20.52 -12.12 -30.26
C VAL A 508 -20.22 -12.53 -31.70
N PRO A 509 -21.24 -12.88 -32.52
CA PRO A 509 -20.97 -13.19 -33.92
C PRO A 509 -20.16 -12.02 -34.41
N VAL A 510 -18.94 -12.30 -34.87
CA VAL A 510 -18.13 -11.29 -35.54
C VAL A 510 -18.98 -10.92 -36.72
N GLN A 511 -19.72 -9.82 -36.58
CA GLN A 511 -20.44 -9.24 -37.69
C GLN A 511 -19.32 -8.99 -38.69
N PRO A 512 -19.27 -9.71 -39.82
CA PRO A 512 -18.24 -9.46 -40.81
C PRO A 512 -18.30 -7.96 -41.02
N LEU A 513 -17.17 -7.28 -40.81
CA LEU A 513 -17.04 -5.87 -41.14
C LEU A 513 -17.57 -5.79 -42.56
N GLY A 514 -18.78 -5.25 -42.71
CA GLY A 514 -19.37 -5.00 -44.00
C GLY A 514 -18.33 -4.14 -44.67
N LEU A 515 -17.65 -4.70 -45.66
CA LEU A 515 -16.84 -3.92 -46.57
C LEU A 515 -17.85 -2.90 -47.11
N GLU A 516 -17.80 -1.67 -46.59
CA GLU A 516 -18.48 -0.58 -47.28
C GLU A 516 -17.99 -0.68 -48.71
N PRO A 517 -18.90 -0.79 -49.70
CA PRO A 517 -18.50 -0.88 -51.09
C PRO A 517 -17.59 0.31 -51.34
N VAL A 518 -16.34 0.03 -51.72
CA VAL A 518 -15.38 1.05 -52.13
C VAL A 518 -16.10 1.90 -53.19
N PRO A 519 -16.30 3.21 -52.97
CA PRO A 519 -16.96 4.03 -53.97
C PRO A 519 -16.20 3.89 -55.28
N ALA A 520 -16.93 3.56 -56.35
CA ALA A 520 -16.35 3.36 -57.66
C ALA A 520 -15.46 4.55 -58.03
N PRO A 521 -14.28 4.33 -58.63
CA PRO A 521 -13.41 5.42 -59.02
C PRO A 521 -14.18 6.38 -59.93
N ALA A 522 -14.23 7.66 -59.56
CA ALA A 522 -14.80 8.69 -60.39
C ALA A 522 -14.00 8.74 -61.69
N THR A 523 -14.63 8.38 -62.81
CA THR A 523 -14.10 8.60 -64.14
C THR A 523 -14.03 10.10 -64.38
N PHE A 524 -12.81 10.64 -64.45
CA PHE A 524 -12.51 12.00 -64.90
C PHE A 524 -12.49 12.08 -66.42
#